data_AF-A0A6F8Y5Y0-F1
#
_entry.id   AF-A0A6F8Y5Y0-F1
#
_cell.length_a   1.000
_cell.length_b   1.000
_cell.length_c   1.000
_cell.angle_alpha   90.00
_cell.angle_beta   90.00
_cell.angle_gamma   90.00
#
_symmetry.space_group_name_H-M   'P 1'
#
loop_
_entity.id
_entity.type
_entity.pdbx_description
1 polymer ?
#
loop_
_entity_poly.entity_id
_entity_poly.type
_entity_poly.pdbx_seq_one_letter_code
_entity_poly.pdbx_strand_id
1 'polypeptide(L)'
;MSAMKRGRRLASLLLAASLGLGSLVGCQSESGKAAFVGDTTISEDRVSEVLDEVLAKTPTQEPEPAVSGSPAPEAELPVTRQEVVDLLVSVELARRVVKEKNMPPAKETTEPGEIADALKVAGDSEYTKLWAEWLDLQTVITENTPRAFLTDEGIMKVYGALAEAGAIQPGLPVAQVREQFGAAVFAEAAILVSTSLGAEVEKTDTKVNPKYDPVSAPMAVGTQQGPIFYDLPYISSDLVTDVSL
;
A
#
# COMPACT_ATOMS: atom_id res chain seq x y z
N MET A 1 -57.65 -41.89 58.59
CA MET A 1 -57.89 -42.99 57.63
C MET A 1 -57.83 -42.42 56.22
N SER A 2 -57.03 -43.08 55.37
CA SER A 2 -57.13 -43.21 53.90
C SER A 2 -57.22 -41.92 53.06
N ALA A 3 -56.18 -41.45 52.36
CA ALA A 3 -55.40 -42.04 51.25
C ALA A 3 -56.13 -42.11 49.89
N MET A 4 -55.47 -41.47 48.89
CA MET A 4 -55.30 -41.93 47.49
C MET A 4 -56.49 -41.64 46.53
N LYS A 5 -56.41 -41.21 45.25
CA LYS A 5 -55.45 -40.85 44.16
C LYS A 5 -56.36 -40.15 43.09
N ARG A 6 -55.99 -39.25 42.16
CA ARG A 6 -55.14 -39.36 40.94
C ARG A 6 -55.71 -38.29 39.97
N GLY A 7 -54.89 -37.57 39.19
CA GLY A 7 -55.44 -36.83 38.04
C GLY A 7 -54.55 -35.76 37.40
N ARG A 8 -53.58 -36.21 36.60
CA ARG A 8 -52.63 -35.45 35.77
C ARG A 8 -53.30 -34.56 34.69
N ARG A 9 -52.76 -33.35 34.42
CA ARG A 9 -52.50 -32.69 33.09
C ARG A 9 -52.03 -31.23 33.31
N LEU A 10 -50.76 -30.94 33.04
CA LEU A 10 -50.24 -30.22 31.85
C LEU A 10 -50.62 -28.73 31.79
N ALA A 11 -49.66 -27.82 32.00
CA ALA A 11 -49.22 -26.84 30.99
C ALA A 11 -48.16 -25.91 31.59
N SER A 12 -46.97 -25.98 31.00
CA SER A 12 -45.81 -25.14 31.25
C SER A 12 -46.10 -23.70 30.83
N LEU A 13 -45.91 -22.74 31.74
CA LEU A 13 -45.81 -21.32 31.38
C LEU A 13 -44.33 -20.98 31.20
N LEU A 14 -43.99 -20.72 29.95
CA LEU A 14 -42.66 -20.44 29.42
C LEU A 14 -42.07 -19.18 30.08
N LEU A 15 -40.90 -19.34 30.70
CA LEU A 15 -40.00 -18.24 31.03
C LEU A 15 -39.45 -17.66 29.72
N ALA A 16 -39.92 -16.48 29.32
CA ALA A 16 -39.28 -15.70 28.26
C ALA A 16 -38.00 -15.07 28.84
N ALA A 17 -36.90 -15.83 28.83
CA ALA A 17 -35.58 -15.27 29.04
C ALA A 17 -35.17 -14.49 27.78
N SER A 18 -35.13 -13.16 27.88
CA SER A 18 -34.61 -12.28 26.85
C SER A 18 -33.11 -12.48 26.68
N LEU A 19 -32.71 -13.26 25.66
CA LEU A 19 -31.35 -13.32 25.16
C LEU A 19 -31.08 -12.09 24.29
N GLY A 20 -30.74 -10.97 24.93
CA GLY A 20 -30.20 -9.77 24.29
C GLY A 20 -28.69 -9.72 24.44
N LEU A 21 -27.98 -10.68 23.87
CA LEU A 21 -26.50 -10.67 23.79
C LEU A 21 -26.10 -11.16 22.41
N GLY A 22 -26.01 -10.24 21.44
CA GLY A 22 -25.58 -10.60 20.10
C GLY A 22 -25.62 -9.44 19.11
N SER A 23 -24.82 -8.39 19.32
CA SER A 23 -24.56 -7.41 18.25
C SER A 23 -23.27 -6.59 18.42
N LEU A 24 -22.22 -7.12 19.08
CA LEU A 24 -20.96 -6.38 19.28
C LEU A 24 -19.70 -7.14 18.84
N VAL A 25 -19.82 -8.19 18.02
CA VAL A 25 -18.66 -8.95 17.50
C VAL A 25 -18.18 -8.40 16.14
N GLY A 26 -18.84 -7.38 15.58
CA GLY A 26 -18.60 -6.90 14.21
C GLY A 26 -17.54 -5.81 14.00
N CYS A 27 -16.98 -5.19 15.05
CA CYS A 27 -16.01 -4.08 14.87
C CYS A 27 -14.61 -4.35 15.42
N GLN A 28 -14.35 -5.53 15.97
CA GLN A 28 -13.03 -5.89 16.52
C GLN A 28 -12.24 -6.82 15.59
N SER A 29 -12.84 -7.42 14.55
CA SER A 29 -12.18 -8.44 13.72
C SER A 29 -11.20 -7.89 12.69
N GLU A 30 -11.19 -6.58 12.43
CA GLU A 30 -10.33 -5.98 11.40
C GLU A 30 -9.11 -5.25 11.95
N SER A 31 -8.97 -5.09 13.28
CA SER A 31 -7.85 -4.35 13.87
C SER A 31 -6.49 -4.99 13.65
N GLY A 32 -6.44 -6.29 13.34
CA GLY A 32 -5.21 -7.01 12.99
C GLY A 32 -4.93 -7.10 11.50
N LYS A 33 -5.72 -6.43 10.65
CA LYS A 33 -5.61 -6.47 9.19
C LYS A 33 -5.20 -5.11 8.66
N ALA A 34 -4.20 -5.11 7.79
CA ALA A 34 -3.71 -3.93 7.09
C ALA A 34 -4.46 -3.76 5.76
N ALA A 35 -4.65 -4.84 5.01
CA ALA A 35 -5.41 -4.83 3.76
C ALA A 35 -5.98 -6.21 3.40
N PHE A 36 -7.01 -6.21 2.56
CA PHE A 36 -7.57 -7.33 1.84
C PHE A 36 -7.46 -7.05 0.35
N VAL A 37 -6.81 -7.93 -0.40
CA VAL A 37 -6.64 -7.84 -1.85
C VAL A 37 -7.27 -9.09 -2.45
N GLY A 38 -8.55 -9.02 -2.83
CA GLY A 38 -9.36 -10.20 -3.13
C GLY A 38 -9.30 -11.23 -1.99
N ASP A 39 -8.89 -12.46 -2.32
CA ASP A 39 -8.73 -13.53 -1.32
C ASP A 39 -7.45 -13.43 -0.46
N THR A 40 -6.54 -12.50 -0.78
CA THR A 40 -5.28 -12.35 -0.05
C THR A 40 -5.46 -11.37 1.10
N THR A 41 -5.02 -11.76 2.30
CA THR A 41 -5.06 -10.90 3.49
C THR A 41 -3.65 -10.49 3.90
N ILE A 42 -3.41 -9.18 4.04
CA ILE A 42 -2.18 -8.61 4.62
C ILE A 42 -2.49 -8.25 6.07
N SER A 43 -1.84 -8.92 7.03
CA SER A 43 -2.01 -8.65 8.47
C SER A 43 -1.08 -7.56 8.97
N GLU A 44 -1.44 -6.96 10.11
CA GLU A 44 -0.56 -6.06 10.86
C GLU A 44 0.73 -6.75 11.31
N ASP A 45 0.65 -8.03 11.68
CA ASP A 45 1.82 -8.83 12.04
C ASP A 45 2.78 -8.93 10.86
N ARG A 46 2.24 -9.13 9.65
CA ARG A 46 3.06 -9.21 8.44
C ARG A 46 3.77 -7.90 8.11
N VAL A 47 3.08 -6.77 8.29
CA VAL A 47 3.68 -5.43 8.16
C VAL A 47 4.79 -5.24 9.21
N SER A 48 4.55 -5.71 10.43
CA SER A 48 5.52 -5.60 11.53
C SER A 48 6.75 -6.47 11.28
N GLU A 49 6.58 -7.71 10.80
CA GLU A 49 7.68 -8.62 10.46
C GLU A 49 8.66 -7.99 9.46
N VAL A 50 8.14 -7.41 8.37
CA VAL A 50 8.97 -6.77 7.34
C VAL A 50 9.67 -5.53 7.89
N LEU A 51 8.95 -4.69 8.64
CA LEU A 51 9.52 -3.47 9.22
C LEU A 51 10.60 -3.81 10.28
N ASP A 52 10.30 -4.74 11.18
CA ASP A 52 11.20 -5.13 12.26
C ASP A 52 12.49 -5.77 11.70
N GLU A 53 12.40 -6.53 10.60
CA GLU A 53 13.59 -7.04 9.90
C GLU A 53 14.47 -5.90 9.37
N VAL A 54 13.87 -4.89 8.72
CA VAL A 54 14.60 -3.71 8.22
C VAL A 54 15.28 -3.00 9.37
N LEU A 55 14.56 -2.73 10.46
CA LEU A 55 15.10 -2.02 11.62
C LEU A 55 16.19 -2.82 12.35
N ALA A 56 16.08 -4.15 12.40
CA ALA A 56 17.08 -5.00 13.01
C ALA A 56 18.37 -5.11 12.19
N LYS A 57 18.27 -4.99 10.86
CA LYS A 57 19.41 -5.10 9.93
C LYS A 57 20.04 -3.77 9.53
N THR A 58 19.31 -2.67 9.69
CA THR A 58 19.82 -1.34 9.35
C THR A 58 20.66 -0.81 10.51
N PRO A 59 21.94 -0.51 10.31
CA PRO A 59 22.75 0.07 11.36
C PRO A 59 22.17 1.45 11.73
N THR A 60 21.70 1.60 12.97
CA THR A 60 21.31 2.91 13.51
C THR A 60 22.52 3.84 13.42
N GLN A 61 22.41 4.91 12.62
CA GLN A 61 23.32 6.03 12.76
C GLN A 61 23.15 6.59 14.17
N GLU A 62 24.22 6.62 14.95
CA GLU A 62 24.21 7.34 16.23
C GLU A 62 23.81 8.79 15.94
N PRO A 63 22.83 9.36 16.67
CA PRO A 63 22.44 10.74 16.47
C PRO A 63 23.67 11.64 16.63
N GLU A 64 23.91 12.54 15.67
CA GLU A 64 25.00 13.50 15.80
C GLU A 64 24.89 14.26 17.13
N PRO A 65 26.00 14.48 17.84
CA PRO A 65 25.96 15.12 19.15
C PRO A 65 25.29 16.49 19.03
N ALA A 66 24.23 16.69 19.80
CA ALA A 66 23.46 17.93 19.81
C ALA A 66 24.39 19.14 19.94
N VAL A 67 24.36 20.02 18.93
CA VAL A 67 25.00 21.33 19.03
C VAL A 67 24.25 22.10 20.13
N SER A 68 24.98 22.54 21.14
CA SER A 68 24.47 23.12 22.39
C SER A 68 23.24 24.04 22.16
N GLY A 69 22.07 23.59 22.61
CA GLY A 69 20.83 24.38 22.64
C GLY A 69 19.69 23.92 21.72
N SER A 70 19.91 22.94 20.83
CA SER A 70 18.82 22.31 20.05
C SER A 70 18.60 20.86 20.50
N PRO A 71 17.36 20.35 20.53
CA PRO A 71 17.12 18.91 20.62
C PRO A 71 17.92 18.21 19.53
N ALA A 72 18.55 17.07 19.85
CA ALA A 72 19.09 16.21 18.80
C ALA A 72 17.94 15.87 17.84
N PRO A 73 18.15 15.91 16.51
CA PRO A 73 17.15 15.41 15.58
C PRO A 73 16.78 13.98 15.97
N GLU A 74 15.49 13.65 16.04
CA GLU A 74 15.08 12.26 16.12
C GLU A 74 15.64 11.54 14.89
N ALA A 75 16.25 10.38 15.09
CA ALA A 75 16.72 9.56 13.99
C ALA A 75 15.50 9.16 13.16
N GLU A 76 15.40 9.68 11.93
CA GLU A 76 14.37 9.26 10.98
C GLU A 76 14.56 7.77 10.69
N LEU A 77 13.48 7.00 10.84
CA LEU A 77 13.50 5.59 10.49
C LEU A 77 13.73 5.46 8.97
N PRO A 78 14.53 4.49 8.52
CA PRO A 78 14.80 4.31 7.09
C PRO A 78 13.55 3.89 6.31
N VAL A 79 12.58 3.27 6.99
CA VAL A 79 11.32 2.78 6.43
C VAL A 79 10.21 2.95 7.46
N THR A 80 9.03 3.31 7.00
CA THR A 80 7.80 3.51 7.76
C THR A 80 6.82 2.34 7.57
N ARG A 81 5.84 2.23 8.47
CA ARG A 81 4.75 1.25 8.31
C ARG A 81 3.91 1.49 7.04
N GLN A 82 3.70 2.75 6.67
CA GLN A 82 2.96 3.12 5.47
C GLN A 82 3.65 2.57 4.23
N GLU A 83 4.95 2.83 4.08
CA GLU A 83 5.74 2.34 2.93
C GLU A 83 5.76 0.82 2.81
N VAL A 84 5.75 0.09 3.94
CA VAL A 84 5.64 -1.38 3.93
C VAL A 84 4.27 -1.82 3.43
N VAL A 85 3.19 -1.17 3.86
CA VAL A 85 1.83 -1.49 3.39
C VAL A 85 1.69 -1.16 1.91
N ASP A 86 2.13 0.03 1.49
CA ASP A 86 2.12 0.48 0.11
C ASP A 86 2.82 -0.53 -0.80
N LEU A 87 4.01 -0.99 -0.41
CA LEU A 87 4.77 -1.99 -1.16
C LEU A 87 4.06 -3.35 -1.20
N LEU A 88 3.59 -3.87 -0.05
CA LEU A 88 2.94 -5.18 0.02
C LEU A 88 1.64 -5.22 -0.80
N VAL A 89 0.81 -4.19 -0.72
CA VAL A 89 -0.43 -4.08 -1.49
C VAL A 89 -0.12 -3.94 -2.98
N SER A 90 0.87 -3.11 -3.34
CA SER A 90 1.27 -2.89 -4.74
C SER A 90 1.81 -4.17 -5.39
N VAL A 91 2.67 -4.93 -4.70
CA VAL A 91 3.19 -6.22 -5.19
C VAL A 91 2.05 -7.22 -5.39
N GLU A 92 1.14 -7.35 -4.43
CA GLU A 92 0.03 -8.30 -4.53
C GLU A 92 -0.93 -7.96 -5.69
N LEU A 93 -1.28 -6.68 -5.84
CA LEU A 93 -2.10 -6.22 -6.97
C LEU A 93 -1.38 -6.39 -8.31
N ALA A 94 -0.09 -6.06 -8.40
CA ALA A 94 0.65 -6.23 -9.65
C ALA A 94 0.78 -7.70 -10.07
N ARG A 95 1.01 -8.63 -9.13
CA ARG A 95 0.97 -10.08 -9.41
C ARG A 95 -0.39 -10.48 -10.01
N ARG A 96 -1.48 -9.94 -9.48
CA ARG A 96 -2.84 -10.18 -9.99
C ARG A 96 -3.03 -9.60 -11.39
N VAL A 97 -2.61 -8.36 -11.63
CA VAL A 97 -2.63 -7.74 -12.96
C VAL A 97 -1.89 -8.59 -13.99
N VAL A 98 -0.66 -9.03 -13.65
CA VAL A 98 0.17 -9.88 -14.52
C VAL A 98 -0.55 -11.20 -14.83
N LYS A 99 -1.09 -11.86 -13.80
CA LYS A 99 -1.80 -13.14 -13.95
C LYS A 99 -3.09 -13.00 -14.76
N GLU A 100 -3.95 -12.05 -14.42
CA GLU A 100 -5.27 -11.85 -15.02
C GLU A 100 -5.16 -11.46 -16.50
N LYS A 101 -4.19 -10.59 -16.83
CA LYS A 101 -3.93 -10.20 -18.22
C LYS A 101 -3.12 -11.22 -19.01
N ASN A 102 -2.80 -12.38 -18.43
CA ASN A 102 -1.96 -13.42 -19.04
C ASN A 102 -0.62 -12.88 -19.56
N MET A 103 -0.03 -11.94 -18.82
CA MET A 103 1.29 -11.39 -19.13
C MET A 103 2.38 -12.43 -18.84
N PRO A 104 3.56 -12.31 -19.47
CA PRO A 104 4.72 -13.11 -19.08
C PRO A 104 5.01 -12.94 -17.58
N PRO A 105 5.49 -13.98 -16.88
CA PRO A 105 5.92 -13.83 -15.50
C PRO A 105 7.07 -12.81 -15.42
N ALA A 106 7.11 -12.05 -14.32
CA ALA A 106 8.25 -11.21 -14.00
C ALA A 106 9.53 -12.04 -14.00
N LYS A 107 10.56 -11.55 -14.69
CA LYS A 107 11.89 -12.12 -14.62
C LYS A 107 12.56 -11.54 -13.39
N GLU A 108 13.27 -12.35 -12.62
CA GLU A 108 14.11 -11.89 -11.50
C GLU A 108 15.37 -11.23 -12.09
N THR A 109 15.20 -10.02 -12.64
CA THR A 109 16.27 -9.25 -13.29
C THR A 109 16.86 -8.19 -12.38
N THR A 110 16.09 -7.74 -11.40
CA THR A 110 16.52 -6.74 -10.45
C THR A 110 17.17 -7.42 -9.26
N GLU A 111 18.44 -7.13 -9.00
CA GLU A 111 19.15 -7.68 -7.85
C GLU A 111 18.83 -6.85 -6.60
N PRO A 112 18.36 -7.45 -5.49
CA PRO A 112 18.01 -6.69 -4.28
C PRO A 112 19.13 -5.76 -3.79
N GLY A 113 20.38 -6.23 -3.86
CA GLY A 113 21.54 -5.44 -3.45
C GLY A 113 21.72 -4.11 -4.20
N GLU A 114 21.24 -4.01 -5.45
CA GLU A 114 21.36 -2.78 -6.25
C GLU A 114 20.43 -1.65 -5.76
N ILE A 115 19.30 -2.00 -5.14
CA ILE A 115 18.31 -1.03 -4.63
C ILE A 115 18.58 -0.70 -3.15
N ALA A 116 19.25 -1.59 -2.43
CA ALA A 116 19.48 -1.50 -1.00
C ALA A 116 20.11 -0.17 -0.54
N ASP A 117 21.15 0.27 -1.25
CA ASP A 117 21.86 1.52 -0.94
C ASP A 117 20.95 2.74 -1.13
N ALA A 118 20.13 2.72 -2.19
CA ALA A 118 19.19 3.79 -2.50
C ALA A 118 18.08 3.89 -1.44
N LEU A 119 17.62 2.75 -0.94
CA LEU A 119 16.62 2.64 0.12
C LEU A 119 17.23 2.80 1.53
N LYS A 120 18.58 2.84 1.65
CA LYS A 120 19.31 2.88 2.92
C LYS A 120 18.95 1.72 3.87
N VAL A 121 18.71 0.54 3.31
CA VAL A 121 18.38 -0.70 4.06
C VAL A 121 19.38 -1.82 3.74
N ALA A 122 19.33 -2.90 4.50
CA ALA A 122 20.14 -4.08 4.20
C ALA A 122 19.70 -4.78 2.90
N GLY A 123 20.65 -5.10 2.03
CA GLY A 123 20.36 -5.69 0.71
C GLY A 123 19.80 -7.11 0.73
N ASP A 124 19.93 -7.83 1.84
CA ASP A 124 19.38 -9.17 2.01
C ASP A 124 18.02 -9.19 2.75
N SER A 125 17.49 -8.01 3.14
CA SER A 125 16.21 -7.89 3.82
C SER A 125 15.05 -8.28 2.92
N GLU A 126 13.94 -8.73 3.50
CA GLU A 126 12.73 -9.02 2.75
C GLU A 126 12.15 -7.79 2.07
N TYR A 127 12.24 -6.61 2.71
CA TYR A 127 11.81 -5.34 2.12
C TYR A 127 12.52 -5.06 0.77
N THR A 128 13.83 -5.29 0.70
CA THR A 128 14.60 -5.11 -0.53
C THR A 128 14.22 -6.13 -1.61
N LYS A 129 13.91 -7.37 -1.22
CA LYS A 129 13.41 -8.40 -2.15
C LYS A 129 12.03 -8.05 -2.71
N LEU A 130 11.14 -7.52 -1.88
CA LEU A 130 9.83 -7.04 -2.31
C LEU A 130 9.96 -5.87 -3.29
N TRP A 131 10.91 -4.96 -3.06
CA TRP A 131 11.22 -3.88 -4.00
C TRP A 131 11.76 -4.37 -5.34
N ALA A 132 12.67 -5.35 -5.33
CA ALA A 132 13.18 -5.95 -6.56
C ALA A 132 12.05 -6.59 -7.39
N GLU A 133 11.21 -7.40 -6.73
CA GLU A 133 10.04 -7.99 -7.38
C GLU A 133 9.07 -6.93 -7.90
N TRP A 134 8.81 -5.88 -7.12
CA TRP A 134 7.95 -4.77 -7.52
C TRP A 134 8.45 -4.09 -8.80
N LEU A 135 9.76 -3.85 -8.93
CA LEU A 135 10.35 -3.26 -10.15
C LEU A 135 10.24 -4.19 -11.36
N ASP A 136 10.47 -5.50 -11.16
CA ASP A 136 10.31 -6.49 -12.23
C ASP A 136 8.84 -6.60 -12.69
N LEU A 137 7.89 -6.54 -11.74
CA LEU A 137 6.45 -6.50 -12.03
C LEU A 137 6.04 -5.23 -12.78
N GLN A 138 6.53 -4.06 -12.36
CA GLN A 138 6.29 -2.80 -13.08
C GLN A 138 6.80 -2.87 -14.52
N THR A 139 7.97 -3.46 -14.72
CA THR A 139 8.54 -3.68 -16.06
C THR A 139 7.61 -4.54 -16.91
N VAL A 140 7.14 -5.67 -16.39
CA VAL A 140 6.17 -6.51 -17.13
C VAL A 140 4.90 -5.74 -17.47
N ILE A 141 4.31 -5.03 -16.49
CA ILE A 141 3.06 -4.29 -16.69
C ILE A 141 3.24 -3.22 -17.77
N THR A 142 4.32 -2.45 -17.73
CA THR A 142 4.59 -1.36 -18.67
C THR A 142 4.94 -1.86 -20.07
N GLU A 143 5.67 -2.97 -20.21
CA GLU A 143 6.02 -3.57 -21.50
C GLU A 143 4.81 -4.24 -22.20
N ASN A 144 3.87 -4.78 -21.41
CA ASN A 144 2.76 -5.58 -21.93
C ASN A 144 1.40 -4.86 -21.91
N THR A 145 1.36 -3.59 -21.51
CA THR A 145 0.14 -2.78 -21.55
C THR A 145 0.26 -1.73 -22.64
N PRO A 146 -0.76 -1.55 -23.50
CA PRO A 146 -0.76 -0.49 -24.50
C PRO A 146 -0.55 0.88 -23.84
N ARG A 147 0.38 1.67 -24.39
CA ARG A 147 0.62 3.03 -23.93
C ARG A 147 -0.59 3.91 -24.26
N ALA A 148 -1.16 4.54 -23.24
CA ALA A 148 -2.09 5.64 -23.41
C ALA A 148 -1.32 6.97 -23.47
N PHE A 149 -1.92 7.99 -24.08
CA PHE A 149 -1.35 9.33 -24.07
C PHE A 149 -1.41 9.93 -22.67
N LEU A 150 -0.32 10.55 -22.22
CA LEU A 150 -0.27 11.21 -20.92
C LEU A 150 -1.17 12.45 -20.90
N THR A 151 -2.24 12.41 -20.10
CA THR A 151 -3.15 13.55 -19.92
C THR A 151 -2.56 14.61 -18.98
N ASP A 152 -3.12 15.82 -19.01
CA ASP A 152 -2.69 16.91 -18.12
C ASP A 152 -2.89 16.57 -16.65
N GLU A 153 -3.97 15.86 -16.34
CA GLU A 153 -4.21 15.32 -15.02
C GLU A 153 -3.12 14.32 -14.62
N GLY A 154 -2.75 13.39 -15.51
CA GLY A 154 -1.67 12.43 -15.26
C GLY A 154 -0.32 13.11 -15.03
N ILE A 155 0.02 14.13 -15.84
CA ILE A 155 1.23 14.94 -15.65
C ILE A 155 1.22 15.58 -14.26
N MET A 156 0.10 16.22 -13.89
CA MET A 156 0.01 16.93 -12.62
C MET A 156 -0.01 16.00 -11.41
N LYS A 157 -0.51 14.76 -11.54
CA LYS A 157 -0.41 13.74 -10.49
C LYS A 157 1.05 13.37 -10.21
N VAL A 158 1.83 13.05 -11.25
CA VAL A 158 3.26 12.70 -11.10
C VAL A 158 4.07 13.90 -10.59
N TYR A 159 3.77 15.11 -11.09
CA TYR A 159 4.37 16.34 -10.60
C TYR A 159 4.07 16.60 -9.12
N GLY A 160 2.81 16.43 -8.71
CA GLY A 160 2.40 16.55 -7.31
C GLY A 160 3.19 15.61 -6.41
N ALA A 161 3.25 14.33 -6.77
CA ALA A 161 4.01 13.32 -6.02
C ALA A 161 5.51 13.64 -5.91
N LEU A 162 6.13 14.12 -7.00
CA LEU A 162 7.53 14.55 -6.97
C LEU A 162 7.74 15.82 -6.13
N ALA A 163 6.77 16.74 -6.11
CA ALA A 163 6.84 17.93 -5.27
C ALA A 163 6.67 17.58 -3.78
N GLU A 164 5.79 16.62 -3.46
CA GLU A 164 5.61 16.08 -2.10
C GLU A 164 6.88 15.35 -1.61
N ALA A 165 7.55 14.62 -2.50
CA ALA A 165 8.86 14.03 -2.23
C ALA A 165 10.01 15.07 -2.13
N GLY A 166 9.72 16.37 -2.30
CA GLY A 166 10.72 17.45 -2.24
C GLY A 166 11.69 17.47 -3.41
N ALA A 167 11.44 16.68 -4.45
CA ALA A 167 12.31 16.53 -5.62
C ALA A 167 12.29 17.76 -6.53
N ILE A 168 11.16 18.46 -6.57
CA ILE A 168 10.91 19.61 -7.44
C ILE A 168 10.13 20.70 -6.71
N GLN A 169 10.21 21.93 -7.22
CA GLN A 169 9.49 23.06 -6.66
C GLN A 169 7.97 22.88 -6.89
N PRO A 170 7.12 23.04 -5.85
CA PRO A 170 5.67 23.02 -5.98
C PRO A 170 5.10 24.31 -6.62
N GLY A 171 3.86 24.25 -7.10
CA GLY A 171 3.10 25.43 -7.53
C GLY A 171 3.34 25.88 -8.98
N LEU A 172 3.99 25.07 -9.81
CA LEU A 172 4.15 25.37 -11.23
C LEU A 172 2.83 25.14 -11.99
N PRO A 173 2.50 25.99 -12.99
CA PRO A 173 1.34 25.76 -13.85
C PRO A 173 1.59 24.61 -14.83
N VAL A 174 0.52 23.89 -15.20
CA VAL A 174 0.59 22.69 -16.07
C VAL A 174 1.37 22.89 -17.37
N ALA A 175 1.30 24.08 -17.97
CA ALA A 175 2.05 24.38 -19.19
C ALA A 175 3.58 24.33 -18.99
N GLN A 176 4.06 24.82 -17.85
CA GLN A 176 5.49 24.78 -17.50
C GLN A 176 5.92 23.37 -17.08
N VAL A 177 5.06 22.64 -16.35
CA VAL A 177 5.32 21.24 -16.02
C VAL A 177 5.44 20.40 -17.29
N ARG A 178 4.54 20.58 -18.26
CA ARG A 178 4.59 19.89 -19.56
C ARG A 178 5.88 20.21 -20.33
N GLU A 179 6.35 21.44 -20.30
CA GLU A 179 7.62 21.83 -20.92
C GLU A 179 8.81 21.12 -20.26
N GLN A 180 8.81 21.04 -18.92
CA GLN A 180 9.88 20.38 -18.16
C GLN A 180 9.88 18.85 -18.30
N PHE A 181 8.69 18.24 -18.33
CA PHE A 181 8.54 16.78 -18.43
C PHE A 181 8.69 16.33 -19.90
N GLY A 182 8.33 17.16 -20.87
CA GLY A 182 8.42 16.81 -22.29
C GLY A 182 7.67 15.51 -22.61
N ALA A 183 8.31 14.60 -23.37
CA ALA A 183 7.82 13.25 -23.61
C ALA A 183 8.19 12.29 -22.46
N ALA A 184 7.89 12.66 -21.21
CA ALA A 184 8.30 11.94 -20.01
C ALA A 184 7.81 10.49 -19.97
N VAL A 185 8.59 9.57 -20.56
CA VAL A 185 8.32 8.13 -20.58
C VAL A 185 8.16 7.58 -19.16
N PHE A 186 8.86 8.14 -18.17
CA PHE A 186 8.71 7.75 -16.77
C PHE A 186 7.32 8.12 -16.20
N ALA A 187 6.79 9.29 -16.55
CA ALA A 187 5.47 9.72 -16.08
C ALA A 187 4.36 8.89 -16.77
N GLU A 188 4.52 8.57 -18.06
CA GLU A 188 3.65 7.62 -18.76
C GLU A 188 3.65 6.24 -18.08
N ALA A 189 4.83 5.70 -17.76
CA ALA A 189 4.96 4.42 -17.09
C ALA A 189 4.30 4.44 -15.69
N ALA A 190 4.57 5.47 -14.89
CA ALA A 190 4.00 5.60 -13.55
C ALA A 190 2.47 5.68 -13.58
N ILE A 191 1.89 6.47 -14.48
CA ILE A 191 0.43 6.56 -14.66
C ILE A 191 -0.14 5.22 -15.14
N LEU A 192 0.51 4.54 -16.08
CA LEU A 192 0.07 3.24 -16.57
C LEU A 192 0.04 2.18 -15.46
N VAL A 193 1.07 2.16 -14.61
CA VAL A 193 1.12 1.26 -13.45
C VAL A 193 0.02 1.61 -12.46
N SER A 194 -0.05 2.87 -11.99
CA SER A 194 -1.07 3.31 -11.02
C SER A 194 -2.50 3.05 -11.51
N THR A 195 -2.80 3.36 -12.78
CA THR A 195 -4.14 3.08 -13.35
C THR A 195 -4.41 1.58 -13.52
N SER A 196 -3.40 0.77 -13.83
CA SER A 196 -3.54 -0.69 -13.87
C SER A 196 -3.83 -1.27 -12.49
N LEU A 197 -3.20 -0.76 -11.43
CA LEU A 197 -3.48 -1.18 -10.06
C LEU A 197 -4.87 -0.71 -9.61
N GLY A 198 -5.25 0.54 -9.87
CA GLY A 198 -6.57 1.07 -9.54
C GLY A 198 -7.70 0.26 -10.20
N ALA A 199 -7.55 -0.11 -11.48
CA ALA A 199 -8.50 -0.98 -12.17
C ALA A 199 -8.59 -2.39 -11.54
N GLU A 200 -7.52 -2.88 -10.93
CA GLU A 200 -7.51 -4.18 -10.25
C GLU A 200 -8.12 -4.09 -8.84
N VAL A 201 -7.93 -2.96 -8.15
CA VAL A 201 -8.58 -2.64 -6.85
C VAL A 201 -10.10 -2.73 -6.98
N GLU A 202 -10.67 -2.09 -8.01
CA GLU A 202 -12.12 -2.12 -8.29
C GLU A 202 -12.64 -3.55 -8.54
N LYS A 203 -11.90 -4.34 -9.32
CA LYS A 203 -12.30 -5.72 -9.66
C LYS A 203 -12.26 -6.67 -8.48
N THR A 204 -11.32 -6.44 -7.56
CA THR A 204 -11.04 -7.36 -6.45
C THR A 204 -11.70 -6.96 -5.14
N ASP A 205 -12.48 -5.87 -5.12
CA ASP A 205 -13.04 -5.26 -3.90
C ASP A 205 -11.95 -5.09 -2.83
N THR A 206 -10.79 -4.59 -3.26
CA THR A 206 -9.64 -4.41 -2.37
C THR A 206 -9.99 -3.40 -1.28
N LYS A 207 -9.76 -3.77 -0.03
CA LYS A 207 -10.04 -2.95 1.17
C LYS A 207 -8.78 -2.74 1.96
N VAL A 208 -8.51 -1.49 2.32
CA VAL A 208 -7.35 -1.14 3.13
C VAL A 208 -7.85 -0.56 4.44
N ASN A 209 -7.13 -0.84 5.53
CA ASN A 209 -7.36 -0.21 6.80
C ASN A 209 -7.26 1.32 6.64
N PRO A 210 -8.27 2.12 7.05
CA PRO A 210 -8.27 3.57 6.84
C PRO A 210 -7.06 4.32 7.40
N LYS A 211 -6.34 3.73 8.36
CA LYS A 211 -5.09 4.32 8.88
C LYS A 211 -3.94 4.33 7.86
N TYR A 212 -4.05 3.57 6.77
CA TYR A 212 -3.09 3.51 5.68
C TYR A 212 -3.63 4.15 4.38
N ASP A 213 -4.70 4.98 4.48
CA ASP A 213 -5.23 5.73 3.34
C ASP A 213 -4.46 7.06 3.18
N PRO A 214 -4.04 7.46 1.95
CA PRO A 214 -4.13 6.71 0.70
C PRO A 214 -3.09 5.58 0.60
N VAL A 215 -3.40 4.55 -0.20
CA VAL A 215 -2.38 3.59 -0.64
C VAL A 215 -1.79 4.02 -1.97
N SER A 216 -0.47 4.03 -1.99
CA SER A 216 0.31 4.54 -3.11
C SER A 216 1.25 3.49 -3.68
N ALA A 217 1.51 3.62 -4.98
CA ALA A 217 2.46 2.77 -5.67
C ALA A 217 3.84 3.39 -5.50
N PRO A 218 4.82 2.69 -4.90
CA PRO A 218 6.17 3.22 -4.75
C PRO A 218 6.83 3.36 -6.12
N MET A 219 7.24 4.57 -6.49
CA MET A 219 7.86 4.85 -7.79
C MET A 219 9.30 5.33 -7.61
N ALA A 220 10.10 5.14 -8.66
CA ALA A 220 11.44 5.68 -8.71
C ALA A 220 11.71 6.33 -10.07
N VAL A 221 12.42 7.46 -10.07
CA VAL A 221 12.97 8.07 -11.28
C VAL A 221 14.46 8.30 -11.11
N GLY A 222 15.26 7.86 -12.08
CA GLY A 222 16.70 8.06 -12.08
C GLY A 222 17.08 9.52 -12.39
N THR A 223 17.99 10.08 -11.61
CA THR A 223 18.61 11.40 -11.87
C THR A 223 20.13 11.30 -11.88
N GLN A 224 20.84 12.40 -12.17
CA GLN A 224 22.31 12.43 -12.09
C GLN A 224 22.84 12.25 -10.66
N GLN A 225 22.01 12.53 -9.65
CA GLN A 225 22.34 12.47 -8.24
C GLN A 225 21.92 11.14 -7.59
N GLY A 226 21.27 10.25 -8.34
CA GLY A 226 20.70 9.00 -7.84
C GLY A 226 19.19 8.88 -8.11
N PRO A 227 18.56 7.79 -7.68
CA PRO A 227 17.12 7.63 -7.78
C PRO A 227 16.40 8.58 -6.83
N ILE A 228 15.28 9.13 -7.30
CA ILE A 228 14.30 9.85 -6.50
C ILE A 228 13.10 8.92 -6.35
N PHE A 229 12.76 8.60 -5.10
CA PHE A 229 11.56 7.85 -4.77
C PHE A 229 10.40 8.81 -4.55
N TYR A 230 9.22 8.42 -5.01
CA TYR A 230 7.98 9.16 -4.84
C TYR A 230 6.81 8.19 -4.83
N ASP A 231 5.71 8.57 -4.19
CA ASP A 231 4.54 7.72 -4.05
C ASP A 231 3.41 8.22 -4.94
N LEU A 232 2.85 7.32 -5.74
CA LEU A 232 1.74 7.65 -6.63
C LEU A 232 0.45 6.96 -6.19
N PRO A 233 -0.51 7.69 -5.60
CA PRO A 233 -1.76 7.12 -5.11
C PRO A 233 -2.54 6.35 -6.19
N TYR A 234 -3.10 5.21 -5.82
CA TYR A 234 -4.06 4.46 -6.63
C TYR A 234 -5.25 3.92 -5.84
N ILE A 235 -5.21 3.98 -4.50
CA ILE A 235 -6.36 3.86 -3.62
C ILE A 235 -6.45 5.13 -2.79
N SER A 236 -7.60 5.76 -2.77
CA SER A 236 -7.91 6.84 -1.83
C SER A 236 -9.41 6.86 -1.58
N SER A 237 -9.81 7.15 -0.35
CA SER A 237 -11.21 7.42 -0.01
C SER A 237 -11.86 8.51 -0.87
N ASP A 238 -11.09 9.47 -1.38
CA ASP A 238 -11.56 10.51 -2.29
C ASP A 238 -11.66 10.01 -3.75
N LEU A 239 -10.81 9.07 -4.17
CA LEU A 239 -10.79 8.52 -5.54
C LEU A 239 -11.98 7.59 -5.85
N VAL A 240 -12.61 7.00 -4.82
CA VAL A 240 -13.78 6.11 -4.99
C VAL A 240 -15.08 6.90 -5.22
N THR A 241 -15.10 8.20 -4.95
CA THR A 241 -16.33 9.02 -5.04
C THR A 241 -16.64 9.59 -6.42
N ASP A 242 -15.71 9.53 -7.38
CA ASP A 242 -15.91 10.14 -8.71
C ASP A 242 -16.49 9.19 -9.79
N VAL A 243 -16.79 7.94 -9.44
CA VAL A 243 -17.55 7.01 -10.31
C VAL A 243 -18.91 6.70 -9.68
N SER A 244 -19.69 7.74 -9.45
CA SER A 244 -21.12 7.62 -9.23
C SER A 244 -21.80 8.90 -9.70
N LEU A 245 -22.26 8.90 -10.96
CA LEU A 245 -23.59 9.32 -11.41
C LEU A 245 -23.75 9.14 -12.93
#